data_AF-R9HAM1-F1
#
_entry.id   AF-R9HAM1-F1
#
_cell.length_a   1.000
_cell.length_b   1.000
_cell.length_c   1.000
_cell.angle_alpha   90.00
_cell.angle_beta   90.00
_cell.angle_gamma   90.00
#
_symmetry.space_group_name_H-M   'P 1'
#
loop_
_entity.id
_entity.type
_entity.pdbx_description
1 polymer ?
#
loop_
_entity_poly.entity_id
_entity_poly.type
_entity_poly.pdbx_seq_one_letter_code
_entity_poly.pdbx_strand_id
1 'polypeptide(L)'
;MKLWKYSGTFLTATGIIHTIYALFIGKDAFSEMLRNGLVNSIGENYSQGFAFWFLICGVILILLGQTLQYYIKKEQKPAPVFLGYSILLLTVIGCIIEPVSGFWLFLPQAIIIIYPNKK
;
A
#
# COMPACT_ATOMS: atom_id res chain seq x y z
N MET A 1 -17.89 15.31 -6.76
CA MET A 1 -16.79 15.67 -5.81
C MET A 1 -15.45 15.51 -6.54
N LYS A 2 -14.46 16.37 -6.28
CA LYS A 2 -13.12 16.22 -6.88
C LYS A 2 -12.37 15.07 -6.19
N LEU A 3 -12.33 13.88 -6.81
CA LEU A 3 -11.78 12.65 -6.20
C LEU A 3 -10.31 12.79 -5.76
N TRP A 4 -9.51 13.60 -6.47
CA TRP A 4 -8.11 13.81 -6.10
C TRP A 4 -7.92 14.38 -4.69
N LYS A 5 -8.92 15.07 -4.14
CA LYS A 5 -8.89 15.58 -2.76
C LYS A 5 -8.76 14.47 -1.72
N TYR A 6 -9.07 13.24 -2.10
CA TYR A 6 -9.04 12.05 -1.25
C TYR A 6 -7.95 11.06 -1.67
N SER A 7 -7.02 11.45 -2.55
CA SER A 7 -5.97 10.53 -3.02
C SER A 7 -5.17 9.93 -1.85
N GLY A 8 -4.79 10.72 -0.85
CA GLY A 8 -4.09 10.20 0.33
C GLY A 8 -4.96 9.26 1.17
N THR A 9 -6.26 9.56 1.32
CA THR A 9 -7.23 8.68 1.96
C THR A 9 -7.38 7.34 1.25
N PHE A 10 -7.47 7.32 -0.09
CA PHE A 10 -7.54 6.08 -0.86
C PHE A 10 -6.26 5.25 -0.75
N LEU A 11 -5.09 5.90 -0.75
CA LEU A 11 -3.82 5.22 -0.52
C LEU A 11 -3.74 4.61 0.90
N THR A 12 -4.24 5.35 1.89
CA THR A 12 -4.35 4.88 3.28
C THR A 12 -5.26 3.65 3.36
N ALA A 13 -6.42 3.70 2.71
CA ALA A 13 -7.36 2.58 2.66
C ALA A 13 -6.73 1.33 2.01
N THR A 14 -5.94 1.52 0.94
CA THR A 14 -5.19 0.43 0.30
C THR A 14 -4.18 -0.19 1.28
N GLY A 15 -3.45 0.64 2.03
CA GLY A 15 -2.53 0.19 3.08
C GLY A 15 -3.23 -0.57 4.21
N ILE A 16 -4.42 -0.13 4.63
CA ILE A 16 -5.23 -0.83 5.63
C ILE A 16 -5.64 -2.22 5.13
N ILE A 17 -6.18 -2.29 3.91
CA ILE A 17 -6.58 -3.57 3.29
C ILE A 17 -5.37 -4.51 3.19
N HIS A 18 -4.23 -4.00 2.74
CA HIS A 18 -2.98 -4.76 2.63
C HIS A 18 -2.49 -5.27 3.99
N THR A 19 -2.52 -4.42 5.02
CA THR A 19 -2.11 -4.78 6.39
C THR A 19 -3.01 -5.87 6.98
N ILE A 20 -4.33 -5.73 6.84
CA ILE A 20 -5.30 -6.75 7.29
C ILE A 20 -5.06 -8.07 6.56
N TYR A 21 -4.87 -8.01 5.24
CA TYR A 21 -4.59 -9.21 4.43
C TYR A 21 -3.26 -9.86 4.82
N ALA A 22 -2.22 -9.08 5.12
CA ALA A 22 -0.93 -9.56 5.61
C ALA A 22 -1.05 -10.32 6.93
N LEU A 23 -1.82 -9.79 7.88
CA LEU A 23 -2.10 -10.47 9.15
C LEU A 23 -2.87 -11.78 8.95
N PHE A 24 -3.78 -11.82 7.98
CA PHE A 24 -4.56 -13.02 7.69
C PHE A 24 -3.70 -14.12 7.07
N ILE A 25 -2.91 -13.81 6.03
CA ILE A 25 -2.06 -14.80 5.35
C ILE A 25 -0.85 -15.21 6.20
N GLY A 26 -0.30 -14.27 6.98
CA GLY A 26 0.85 -14.48 7.86
C GLY A 26 0.50 -15.01 9.25
N LYS A 27 -0.76 -15.35 9.52
CA LYS A 27 -1.27 -15.78 10.83
C LYS A 27 -0.34 -16.76 11.54
N ASP A 28 0.01 -17.86 10.88
CA ASP A 28 0.77 -18.94 11.49
C ASP A 28 2.23 -18.53 11.71
N ALA A 29 2.81 -17.78 10.77
CA ALA A 29 4.14 -17.19 10.90
C ALA A 29 4.21 -16.22 12.10
N PHE A 30 3.24 -15.31 12.24
CA PHE A 30 3.20 -14.39 13.37
C PHE A 30 2.95 -15.10 14.70
N SER A 31 2.10 -16.13 14.71
CA SER A 31 1.87 -16.95 15.91
C SER A 31 3.15 -17.63 16.37
N GLU A 32 3.93 -18.19 15.44
CA GLU A 32 5.21 -18.82 15.74
C GLU A 32 6.25 -17.81 16.25
N MET A 33 6.37 -16.64 15.60
CA MET A 33 7.25 -15.56 16.05
C MET A 33 6.90 -15.09 17.47
N LEU A 34 5.60 -14.99 17.80
CA LEU A 34 5.15 -14.63 19.15
C LEU A 34 5.47 -15.71 20.19
N ARG A 35 5.31 -16.99 19.83
CA ARG A 35 5.59 -18.13 20.72
C ARG A 35 7.09 -18.29 20.99
N ASN A 36 7.93 -18.03 20.00
CA ASN A 36 9.37 -18.21 20.09
C ASN A 36 10.12 -16.95 20.60
N GLY A 37 9.39 -15.84 20.78
CA GLY A 37 9.94 -14.52 21.14
C GLY A 37 10.33 -13.71 19.91
N LEU A 38 9.95 -12.43 19.86
CA LEU A 38 10.00 -11.63 18.63
C LEU A 38 11.42 -11.28 18.14
N VAL A 39 12.37 -11.08 19.05
CA VAL A 39 13.73 -10.64 18.70
C VAL A 39 14.46 -11.76 17.99
N ASN A 40 14.98 -11.49 16.79
CA ASN A 40 15.64 -12.47 15.93
C ASN A 40 14.77 -13.72 15.62
N SER A 41 13.44 -13.58 15.65
CA SER A 41 12.49 -14.67 15.42
C SER A 41 12.52 -15.23 13.99
N ILE A 42 12.83 -14.38 13.01
CA ILE A 42 12.73 -14.72 11.58
C ILE A 42 13.89 -15.65 11.14
N GLY A 43 15.12 -15.39 11.58
CA GLY A 43 16.31 -16.13 11.13
C GLY A 43 16.37 -16.27 9.60
N GLU A 44 16.49 -17.50 9.11
CA GLU A 44 16.47 -17.84 7.69
C GLU A 44 15.08 -18.29 7.19
N ASN A 45 14.03 -18.16 8.02
CA ASN A 45 12.67 -18.58 7.67
C ASN A 45 12.05 -17.58 6.69
N TYR A 46 12.04 -17.95 5.41
CA TYR A 46 11.46 -17.14 4.34
C TYR A 46 9.98 -16.81 4.56
N SER A 47 9.18 -17.74 5.10
CA SER A 47 7.75 -17.51 5.31
C SER A 47 7.49 -16.41 6.35
N GLN A 48 8.22 -16.45 7.47
CA GLN A 48 8.17 -15.41 8.50
C GLN A 48 8.72 -14.07 7.99
N GLY A 49 9.82 -14.11 7.25
CA GLY A 49 10.39 -12.92 6.61
C GLY A 49 9.42 -12.28 5.62
N PHE A 50 8.78 -13.07 4.77
CA PHE A 50 7.76 -12.62 3.83
C PHE A 50 6.58 -12.00 4.55
N ALA A 51 5.99 -12.70 5.54
CA ALA A 51 4.86 -12.19 6.31
C ALA A 51 5.19 -10.85 6.99
N PHE A 52 6.37 -10.75 7.62
CA PHE A 52 6.82 -9.52 8.27
C PHE A 52 6.98 -8.36 7.28
N TRP A 53 7.71 -8.55 6.18
CA TRP A 53 7.90 -7.49 5.18
C TRP A 53 6.59 -7.09 4.51
N PHE A 54 5.70 -8.05 4.25
CA PHE A 54 4.38 -7.78 3.70
C PHE A 54 3.54 -6.91 4.65
N LEU A 55 3.58 -7.19 5.96
CA LEU A 55 2.95 -6.34 6.98
C LEU A 55 3.55 -4.93 7.01
N ILE A 56 4.88 -4.83 7.03
CA ILE A 56 5.59 -3.54 7.09
C ILE A 56 5.31 -2.68 5.85
N CYS A 57 5.25 -3.28 4.66
CA CYS A 57 4.84 -2.59 3.44
C CYS A 57 3.44 -1.98 3.56
N GLY A 58 2.48 -2.71 4.15
CA GLY A 58 1.14 -2.19 4.44
C GLY A 58 1.16 -0.97 5.37
N VAL A 59 1.92 -1.04 6.46
CA VAL A 59 2.06 0.07 7.42
C VAL A 59 2.73 1.29 6.77
N ILE A 60 3.79 1.09 5.99
CA ILE A 60 4.44 2.18 5.22
C ILE A 60 3.43 2.83 4.27
N LEU A 61 2.60 2.03 3.60
CA LEU A 61 1.58 2.54 2.69
C LEU A 61 0.53 3.40 3.39
N ILE A 62 0.11 3.00 4.61
CA ILE A 62 -0.77 3.80 5.47
C ILE A 62 -0.12 5.14 5.79
N LEU A 63 1.12 5.14 6.25
CA LEU A 63 1.85 6.36 6.62
C LEU A 63 2.01 7.29 5.41
N LEU A 64 2.43 6.76 4.25
CA LEU A 64 2.54 7.54 3.02
C LEU A 64 1.19 8.10 2.57
N GLY A 65 0.11 7.33 2.71
CA GLY A 65 -1.25 7.81 2.45
C GLY A 65 -1.66 8.95 3.35
N GLN A 66 -1.38 8.86 4.65
CA GLN A 66 -1.65 9.92 5.62
C GLN A 66 -0.81 11.18 5.33
N THR A 67 0.48 11.02 5.03
CA THR A 67 1.37 12.12 4.63
C THR A 67 0.88 12.80 3.36
N LEU A 68 0.48 12.02 2.34
CA LEU A 68 -0.07 12.56 1.10
C LEU A 68 -1.39 13.31 1.36
N GLN A 69 -2.25 12.78 2.23
CA GLN A 69 -3.51 13.44 2.57
C GLN A 69 -3.29 14.75 3.33
N TYR A 70 -2.30 14.78 4.23
CA TYR A 70 -1.87 16.00 4.91
C TYR A 70 -1.37 17.05 3.90
N TYR A 71 -0.50 16.66 2.97
CA TYR A 71 -0.01 17.52 1.89
C TYR A 71 -1.15 18.11 1.04
N ILE A 72 -2.09 17.27 0.57
CA ILE A 72 -3.23 17.70 -0.25
C ILE A 72 -4.11 18.70 0.49
N LYS A 73 -4.37 18.47 1.79
CA LYS A 73 -5.14 19.39 2.64
C LYS A 73 -4.41 20.71 2.87
N LYS A 74 -3.09 20.70 2.98
CA LYS A 74 -2.28 21.91 3.21
C LYS A 74 -2.17 22.75 1.94
N GLU A 75 -1.80 22.12 0.82
CA GLU A 75 -1.51 22.82 -0.43
C GLU A 75 -2.76 23.15 -1.26
N GLN A 76 -3.88 22.49 -0.97
CA GLN A 76 -5.12 22.57 -1.76
C GLN A 76 -4.90 22.26 -3.25
N LYS A 77 -3.93 21.37 -3.53
CA LYS A 77 -3.50 20.94 -4.88
C LYS A 77 -3.53 19.41 -4.98
N PRO A 78 -3.74 18.86 -6.19
CA PRO A 78 -3.64 17.42 -6.41
C PRO A 78 -2.23 16.91 -6.13
N ALA A 79 -2.12 15.60 -5.92
CA ALA A 79 -0.82 14.95 -5.83
C ALA A 79 0.01 15.21 -7.10
N PRO A 80 1.36 15.28 -7.00
CA PRO A 80 2.21 15.45 -8.16
C PRO A 80 1.98 14.36 -9.23
N VAL A 81 1.89 14.77 -10.50
CA VAL A 81 1.56 13.84 -11.60
C VAL A 81 2.58 12.70 -11.77
N PHE A 82 3.86 12.95 -11.45
CA PHE A 82 4.90 11.92 -11.52
C PHE A 82 4.60 10.73 -10.59
N LEU A 83 3.97 10.99 -9.44
CA LEU A 83 3.55 9.94 -8.51
C LEU A 83 2.48 9.05 -9.15
N GLY A 84 1.54 9.65 -9.87
CA GLY A 84 0.50 8.92 -10.60
C GLY A 84 1.08 7.98 -11.67
N TYR A 85 2.00 8.46 -12.50
CA TYR A 85 2.69 7.62 -13.48
C TYR A 85 3.58 6.55 -12.85
N SER A 86 4.25 6.86 -11.74
CA SER A 86 5.08 5.89 -11.01
C SER A 86 4.22 4.74 -10.46
N ILE A 87 3.08 5.06 -9.85
CA ILE A 87 2.11 4.08 -9.37
C ILE A 87 1.56 3.26 -10.55
N LEU A 88 1.22 3.91 -11.67
CA LEU A 88 0.72 3.22 -12.86
C LEU A 88 1.72 2.20 -13.39
N LEU A 89 2.99 2.59 -13.54
CA LEU A 89 4.06 1.71 -14.02
C LEU A 89 4.22 0.48 -13.12
N LEU A 90 4.32 0.70 -11.80
CA LEU A 90 4.43 -0.38 -10.83
C LEU A 90 3.20 -1.29 -10.84
N THR A 91 2.01 -0.71 -10.97
CA THR A 91 0.76 -1.46 -11.05
C THR A 91 0.72 -2.35 -12.29
N VAL A 92 1.08 -1.81 -13.47
CA VAL A 92 1.09 -2.58 -14.72
C VAL A 92 2.09 -3.73 -14.65
N ILE A 93 3.32 -3.47 -14.17
CA ILE A 93 4.32 -4.52 -13.99
C ILE A 93 3.81 -5.59 -13.03
N GLY A 94 3.26 -5.17 -11.88
CA GLY A 94 2.70 -6.08 -10.88
C GLY A 94 1.54 -6.92 -11.40
N CYS A 95 0.58 -6.31 -12.11
CA CYS A 95 -0.55 -7.02 -12.73
C CYS A 95 -0.12 -8.00 -13.82
N ILE A 96 1.01 -7.76 -14.52
CA ILE A 96 1.55 -8.68 -15.53
C ILE A 96 2.27 -9.87 -14.86
N ILE A 97 3.13 -9.60 -13.87
CA ILE A 97 3.93 -10.62 -13.19
C ILE A 97 3.06 -11.46 -12.25
N GLU A 98 2.12 -10.83 -11.55
CA GLU A 98 1.25 -11.43 -10.55
C GLU A 98 -0.21 -10.99 -10.76
N PRO A 99 -0.93 -11.61 -11.71
CA PRO A 99 -2.28 -11.16 -12.07
C PRO A 99 -3.33 -11.30 -10.97
N VAL A 100 -3.19 -12.28 -10.07
CA VAL A 100 -4.13 -12.51 -8.95
C VAL A 100 -3.54 -11.91 -7.67
N SER A 101 -3.51 -10.57 -7.60
CA SER A 101 -2.80 -9.84 -6.55
C SER A 101 -3.50 -8.53 -6.15
N GLY A 102 -2.97 -7.88 -5.11
CA GLY A 102 -3.43 -6.57 -4.67
C GLY A 102 -3.05 -5.41 -5.60
N PHE A 103 -2.21 -5.62 -6.63
CA PHE A 103 -1.72 -4.54 -7.50
C PHE A 103 -2.87 -3.77 -8.18
N TRP A 104 -4.00 -4.44 -8.47
CA TRP A 104 -5.18 -3.81 -9.05
C TRP A 104 -5.75 -2.65 -8.24
N LEU A 105 -5.57 -2.63 -6.91
CA LEU A 105 -6.04 -1.53 -6.05
C LEU A 105 -5.33 -0.20 -6.33
N PHE A 106 -4.12 -0.25 -6.88
CA PHE A 106 -3.34 0.94 -7.22
C PHE A 106 -3.75 1.56 -8.57
N LEU A 107 -4.47 0.84 -9.43
CA LEU A 107 -4.86 1.34 -10.74
C LEU A 107 -5.85 2.52 -10.65
N PRO A 108 -6.95 2.46 -9.87
CA PRO A 108 -7.82 3.62 -9.66
C PRO A 108 -7.07 4.82 -9.06
N GLN A 109 -6.14 4.55 -8.13
CA GLN A 109 -5.32 5.58 -7.49
C GLN A 109 -4.44 6.32 -8.50
N ALA A 110 -3.77 5.58 -9.39
CA ALA A 110 -2.97 6.18 -10.46
C ALA A 110 -3.81 7.07 -11.38
N ILE A 111 -4.99 6.59 -11.80
CA ILE A 111 -5.90 7.32 -12.70
C ILE A 111 -6.38 8.63 -12.04
N ILE A 112 -6.76 8.59 -10.76
CA ILE A 112 -7.21 9.79 -10.02
C ILE A 112 -6.10 10.85 -9.94
N ILE A 113 -4.85 10.43 -9.73
CA ILE A 113 -3.70 11.34 -9.64
C ILE A 113 -3.32 11.91 -11.02
N ILE A 114 -3.37 11.10 -12.08
CA ILE A 114 -3.02 11.54 -13.45
C ILE A 114 -4.09 12.49 -14.03
N TYR A 115 -5.37 12.25 -13.72
CA TYR A 115 -6.49 13.01 -14.25
C TYR A 115 -7.31 13.72 -13.16
N PRO A 116 -6.72 14.64 -12.37
CA PRO A 116 -7.40 15.25 -11.23
C PRO A 116 -8.54 16.21 -11.64
N ASN A 117 -8.57 16.66 -12.89
CA ASN A 117 -9.54 17.65 -13.37
C ASN A 117 -10.56 17.07 -14.36
N LYS A 118 -10.63 15.74 -14.54
CA LYS A 118 -11.76 15.16 -15.28
C LYS A 118 -13.04 15.42 -14.47
N LYS A 119 -14.02 16.02 -15.15
CA LYS A 119 -15.32 16.43 -14.59
C LYS A 119 -16.07 15.22 -14.04
#